data_AF-A0A966D5C2-F1
#
_entry.id   AF-A0A966D5C2-F1
#
_cell.length_a   1.000
_cell.length_b   1.000
_cell.length_c   1.000
_cell.angle_alpha   90.00
_cell.angle_beta   90.00
_cell.angle_gamma   90.00
#
_symmetry.space_group_name_H-M   'P 1'
#
loop_
_entity.id
_entity.type
_entity.pdbx_description
1 polymer ?
#
loop_
_entity_poly.entity_id
_entity_poly.type
_entity_poly.pdbx_seq_one_letter_code
_entity_poly.pdbx_strand_id
1 'polypeptide(L)' 'MCSGPCRDTAENLLLMEPIGRQCTETPFYGSRKMASHLRREGFEIGRKRVMRLMR' A
#
# COMPACT_ATOMS: atom_id res chain seq x y z
N MET A 1 -20.95 -5.68 -18.11
CA MET A 1 -19.51 -5.71 -17.79
C MET A 1 -19.19 -4.35 -17.19
N CYS A 2 -18.98 -4.27 -15.87
CA CYS A 2 -18.90 -2.99 -15.17
C CYS A 2 -17.58 -2.27 -15.49
N SER A 3 -17.68 -1.17 -16.20
CA SER A 3 -16.60 -0.20 -16.43
C SER A 3 -16.48 0.72 -15.21
N GLY A 4 -15.66 0.33 -14.23
CA GLY A 4 -15.16 1.20 -13.16
C GLY A 4 -13.67 1.48 -13.41
N PRO A 5 -13.14 2.67 -13.08
CA PRO A 5 -11.84 3.11 -13.57
C PRO A 5 -10.74 2.17 -13.08
N CYS A 6 -10.10 1.43 -13.99
CA CYS A 6 -8.97 0.55 -13.72
C CYS A 6 -7.72 1.36 -13.35
N ARG A 7 -7.76 2.09 -12.23
CA ARG A 7 -6.61 2.77 -11.62
C ARG A 7 -5.88 1.87 -10.61
N ASP A 8 -6.25 0.60 -10.54
CA ASP A 8 -5.58 -0.45 -9.79
C ASP A 8 -4.70 -1.25 -10.74
N THR A 9 -3.51 -0.73 -11.03
CA THR A 9 -2.44 -1.52 -11.64
C THR A 9 -2.23 -2.79 -10.80
N ALA A 10 -1.83 -3.91 -11.39
CA ALA A 10 -1.56 -5.15 -10.63
C ALA A 10 -0.63 -4.92 -9.42
N GLU A 11 0.33 -4.00 -9.55
CA GLU A 11 1.20 -3.53 -8.46
C GLU A 11 0.45 -2.91 -7.27
N ASN A 12 -0.68 -2.22 -7.51
CA ASN A 12 -1.49 -1.61 -6.47
C ASN A 12 -2.20 -2.68 -5.62
N LEU A 13 -2.75 -3.69 -6.29
CA LEU A 13 -3.35 -4.87 -5.63
C LEU A 13 -2.31 -5.65 -4.82
N LEU A 14 -1.10 -5.84 -5.38
CA LEU A 14 0.00 -6.51 -4.68
C LEU A 14 0.46 -5.74 -3.43
N LEU A 15 0.27 -4.42 -3.40
CA LEU A 15 0.60 -3.59 -2.24
C LEU A 15 -0.54 -3.49 -1.23
N MET A 16 -1.80 -3.59 -1.66
CA MET A 16 -2.96 -3.53 -0.76
C MET A 16 -2.98 -4.68 0.26
N GLU A 17 -2.54 -5.87 -0.13
CA GLU A 17 -2.52 -7.07 0.73
C GLU A 17 -1.58 -6.91 1.94
N PRO A 18 -0.27 -6.62 1.77
CA PRO A 18 0.63 -6.37 2.89
C PRO A 18 0.31 -5.09 3.66
N ILE A 19 -0.17 -4.02 2.98
CA ILE A 19 -0.62 -2.79 3.68
C ILE A 19 -1.81 -3.09 4.60
N GLY A 20 -2.79 -3.86 4.12
CA GLY A 20 -3.96 -4.24 4.91
C GLY A 20 -3.56 -5.04 6.14
N ARG A 21 -2.74 -6.07 5.95
CA ARG A 21 -2.19 -6.87 7.04
C ARG A 21 -1.45 -6.02 8.08
N GLN A 22 -0.54 -5.17 7.63
CA GLN A 22 0.26 -4.32 8.51
C GLN A 22 -0.59 -3.28 9.24
N CYS A 23 -1.65 -2.76 8.62
CA CYS A 23 -2.62 -1.87 9.27
C CYS A 23 -3.40 -2.57 10.38
N THR A 24 -3.78 -3.84 10.17
CA THR A 24 -4.49 -4.65 11.19
C THR A 24 -3.56 -5.02 12.35
N GLU A 25 -2.32 -5.42 12.07
CA GLU A 25 -1.34 -5.76 13.10
C GLU A 25 -0.81 -4.51 13.84
N THR A 26 -0.73 -3.37 13.15
CA THR A 26 -0.17 -2.12 13.70
C THR A 26 -1.00 -0.89 13.33
N PRO A 27 -2.09 -0.60 14.05
CA PRO A 27 -2.97 0.54 13.76
C PRO A 27 -2.29 1.92 13.94
N PHE A 28 -1.07 1.97 14.48
CA PHE A 28 -0.27 3.19 14.68
C PHE A 28 0.79 3.43 13.61
N TYR A 29 0.87 2.60 12.58
CA TYR A 29 1.84 2.78 11.49
C TYR A 29 1.38 3.86 10.51
N GLY A 30 1.99 5.05 10.63
CA GLY A 30 1.83 6.10 9.64
C GLY A 30 2.54 5.78 8.32
N SER A 31 2.22 6.56 7.28
CA SER A 31 2.73 6.39 5.90
C SER A 31 4.26 6.32 5.77
N ARG A 32 5.01 6.96 6.69
CA ARG A 32 6.48 6.85 6.74
C ARG A 32 6.96 5.46 7.16
N LYS A 33 6.40 4.89 8.22
CA LYS A 33 6.78 3.56 8.70
C LYS A 33 6.32 2.48 7.74
N MET A 34 5.11 2.65 7.19
CA MET A 34 4.55 1.76 6.18
C MET A 34 5.44 1.69 4.93
N ALA A 35 5.91 2.83 4.40
CA ALA A 35 6.84 2.84 3.27
C ALA A 35 8.17 2.13 3.57
N SER A 36 8.71 2.30 4.79
CA SER A 36 9.94 1.61 5.19
C SER A 36 9.74 0.10 5.39
N HIS A 37 8.55 -0.32 5.81
CA HIS A 37 8.21 -1.73 5.98
C HIS A 37 8.11 -2.43 4.62
N LEU A 38 7.32 -1.85 3.71
CA LEU A 38 7.16 -2.38 2.36
C LEU A 38 8.49 -2.39 1.60
N ARG A 39 9.35 -1.39 1.81
CA ARG A 39 10.71 -1.40 1.26
C ARG A 39 11.62 -2.49 1.86
N ARG A 40 11.39 -2.90 3.10
CA ARG A 40 12.07 -4.07 3.71
C ARG A 40 11.55 -5.40 3.18
N GLU A 41 10.27 -5.45 2.81
CA GLU A 41 9.67 -6.62 2.14
C GLU A 41 10.07 -6.74 0.66
N GLY A 42 10.81 -5.76 0.12
CA GLY A 42 11.32 -5.77 -1.26
C GLY A 42 10.49 -4.93 -2.23
N PHE A 43 9.50 -4.19 -1.76
CA PHE A 43 8.72 -3.29 -2.61
C PHE A 43 9.41 -1.91 -2.75
N GLU A 44 9.77 -1.52 -3.97
CA GLU A 44 10.29 -0.17 -4.27
C GLU A 44 9.17 0.89 -4.27
N ILE A 45 8.62 1.18 -3.09
CA ILE A 45 7.57 2.19 -2.94
C ILE A 45 8.04 3.39 -2.11
N GLY A 46 7.64 4.57 -2.55
CA GLY A 46 7.85 5.81 -1.81
C GLY A 46 6.69 6.18 -0.90
N ARG A 47 6.96 7.07 0.07
CA ARG A 47 5.94 7.69 0.95
C ARG A 47 4.72 8.23 0.18
N LYS A 48 4.93 8.85 -1.00
CA LYS A 48 3.82 9.42 -1.80
C LYS A 48 2.86 8.34 -2.30
N ARG A 49 3.37 7.16 -2.67
CA ARG A 49 2.57 6.03 -3.14
C ARG A 49 1.78 5.42 -1.99
N VAL A 50 2.42 5.22 -0.84
CA VAL A 50 1.76 4.78 0.40
C VAL A 50 0.68 5.75 0.85
N MET A 51 0.94 7.06 0.85
CA MET A 51 -0.07 8.06 1.21
C MET A 51 -1.28 8.02 0.28
N ARG A 52 -1.07 7.75 -1.01
CA ARG A 52 -2.16 7.61 -1.99
C ARG A 52 -2.98 6.34 -1.80
N LEU A 53 -2.34 5.27 -1.34
CA LEU A 53 -2.94 3.96 -1.07
C LEU A 53 -3.69 3.92 0.26
N MET A 54 -3.21 4.65 1.27
CA MET A 54 -3.85 4.75 2.58
C MET A 54 -4.94 5.84 2.66
N ARG A 55 -5.20 6.56 1.56
CA ARG A 55 -6.24 7.59 1.49
C ARG A 55 -7.42 7.09 0.68
#